data_AF-A0AB36S2H4-F1
#
_entry.id   AF-A0AB36S2H4-F1
#
_cell.length_a   1.000
_cell.length_b   1.000
_cell.length_c   1.000
_cell.angle_alpha   90.00
_cell.angle_beta   90.00
_cell.angle_gamma   90.00
#
_symmetry.space_group_name_H-M   'P 1'
#
loop_
_entity.id
_entity.type
_entity.pdbx_description
1 polymer ?
#
loop_
_entity_poly.entity_id
_entity_poly.type
_entity_poly.pdbx_seq_one_letter_code
_entity_poly.pdbx_strand_id
1 'polypeptide(L)'
;MNYPNLPNSALEITQQPEVKEITNELLKQLQNALHSNALFTDQIKLSLKGIVRILEVLLSLDFFKNANEIDSSLRNSIEWLSNAGESLKLKMKEYERFFNDFNTSMRTNEQEVTNTLNANTENIKSEIKKLENQLIETTTRLLTSYQIFLNNARDNANHQITESKTQSLEAITLAKNNANNEISNNQTQAIANINEAKTNANNEINTNKQEVLNNIAQEKTKATSEITEAKRRSLSKH
;
A
#
# COMPACT_ATOMS: atom_id res chain seq x y z
N MET A 1 -9.39 24.57 -17.90
CA MET A 1 -8.57 24.94 -19.07
C MET A 1 -9.39 25.69 -20.10
N ASN A 2 -8.95 26.88 -20.49
CA ASN A 2 -9.65 27.73 -21.46
C ASN A 2 -8.66 28.18 -22.54
N TYR A 3 -8.92 27.83 -23.80
CA TYR A 3 -7.98 28.11 -24.90
C TYR A 3 -8.56 29.20 -25.82
N PRO A 4 -7.74 30.16 -26.27
CA PRO A 4 -8.18 31.11 -27.27
C PRO A 4 -8.46 30.40 -28.60
N ASN A 5 -9.45 30.91 -29.34
CA ASN A 5 -9.76 30.40 -30.67
C ASN A 5 -8.66 30.81 -31.66
N LEU A 6 -8.33 29.92 -32.59
CA LEU A 6 -7.37 30.19 -33.64
C LEU A 6 -7.88 31.33 -34.55
N PRO A 7 -7.05 32.33 -34.89
CA PRO A 7 -7.41 33.32 -35.90
C PRO A 7 -7.69 32.63 -37.25
N ASN A 8 -8.66 33.15 -38.00
CA ASN A 8 -8.92 32.73 -39.38
C ASN A 8 -7.64 32.88 -40.21
N SER A 9 -7.29 31.94 -41.10
CA SER A 9 -6.05 32.01 -41.90
C SER A 9 -6.19 32.80 -43.21
N ALA A 10 -7.41 33.21 -43.59
CA ALA A 10 -7.64 33.93 -44.85
C ALA A 10 -6.99 35.32 -44.84
N LEU A 11 -6.32 35.66 -45.95
CA LEU A 11 -5.84 37.01 -46.25
C LEU A 11 -6.84 37.67 -47.20
N GLU A 12 -7.38 38.83 -46.82
CA GLU A 12 -8.23 39.63 -47.70
C GLU A 12 -7.34 40.39 -48.70
N ILE A 13 -6.96 39.72 -49.78
CA ILE A 13 -6.18 40.28 -50.87
C ILE A 13 -7.02 40.16 -52.16
N THR A 14 -7.18 41.27 -52.87
CA THR A 14 -7.87 41.30 -54.17
C THR A 14 -7.03 40.61 -55.25
N GLN A 15 -7.62 40.25 -56.40
CA GLN A 15 -6.84 39.61 -57.48
C GLN A 15 -5.69 40.51 -57.93
N GLN A 16 -4.52 39.91 -58.14
CA GLN A 16 -3.32 40.62 -58.57
C GLN A 16 -3.55 41.28 -59.94
N PRO A 17 -3.18 42.57 -60.12
CA PRO A 17 -3.30 43.22 -61.42
C PRO A 17 -2.35 42.62 -62.46
N GLU A 18 -2.81 42.43 -63.70
CA GLU A 18 -2.00 41.96 -64.83
C GLU A 18 -1.01 43.04 -65.29
N VAL A 19 0.26 42.66 -65.42
CA VAL A 19 1.31 43.54 -65.95
C VAL A 19 1.41 43.34 -67.47
N LYS A 20 1.12 44.39 -68.26
CA LYS A 20 1.26 44.33 -69.72
C LYS A 20 2.73 44.42 -70.13
N GLU A 21 3.24 43.39 -70.79
CA GLU A 21 4.55 43.39 -71.45
C GLU A 21 4.38 43.90 -72.89
N ILE A 22 5.06 44.99 -73.27
CA ILE A 22 4.92 45.60 -74.60
C ILE A 22 6.28 45.62 -75.31
N THR A 23 6.47 44.73 -76.30
CA THR A 23 7.68 44.65 -77.13
C THR A 23 7.69 45.71 -78.24
N ASN A 24 8.79 46.46 -78.39
CA ASN A 24 8.88 47.65 -79.25
C ASN A 24 9.47 47.36 -80.66
N GLU A 25 8.63 47.15 -81.67
CA GLU A 25 9.04 46.97 -83.08
C GLU A 25 9.51 48.27 -83.78
N LEU A 26 9.15 49.44 -83.26
CA LEU A 26 9.35 50.74 -83.90
C LEU A 26 10.79 51.29 -83.79
N LEU A 27 11.51 50.96 -82.70
CA LEU A 27 12.95 51.27 -82.56
C LEU A 27 13.78 50.71 -83.71
N LYS A 28 13.38 49.54 -84.23
CA LYS A 28 14.00 48.87 -85.38
C LYS A 28 13.75 49.62 -86.69
N GLN A 29 12.61 50.28 -86.83
CA GLN A 29 12.25 51.06 -88.01
C GLN A 29 12.94 52.43 -88.03
N LEU A 30 13.13 53.07 -86.87
CA LEU A 30 13.87 54.34 -86.74
C LEU A 30 15.35 54.18 -87.12
N GLN A 31 15.97 53.07 -86.73
CA GLN A 31 17.36 52.74 -87.08
C GLN A 31 17.58 52.62 -88.59
N ASN A 32 16.59 52.09 -89.32
CA ASN A 32 16.64 51.95 -90.78
C ASN A 32 16.48 53.30 -91.52
N ALA A 33 15.73 54.24 -90.96
CA ALA A 33 15.50 55.55 -91.58
C ALA A 33 16.72 56.50 -91.50
N LEU A 34 17.62 56.28 -90.54
CA LEU A 34 18.80 57.13 -90.28
C LEU A 34 20.03 56.82 -91.15
N HIS A 35 19.91 55.95 -92.18
CA HIS A 35 21.05 55.35 -92.88
C HIS A 35 21.31 55.80 -94.35
N SER A 36 20.98 57.04 -94.80
CA SER A 36 21.35 57.47 -96.18
C SER A 36 21.69 58.96 -96.41
N ASN A 37 22.51 59.24 -97.44
CA ASN A 37 23.39 60.41 -97.66
C ASN A 37 23.21 61.00 -99.10
N ALA A 38 23.03 62.34 -99.30
CA ALA A 38 23.47 63.16 -100.47
C ALA A 38 22.87 64.62 -100.59
N LEU A 39 23.76 65.57 -101.00
CA LEU A 39 23.67 66.94 -101.59
C LEU A 39 22.75 68.06 -101.03
N PHE A 40 23.39 69.14 -100.53
CA PHE A 40 22.89 70.19 -99.61
C PHE A 40 21.47 70.78 -99.83
N THR A 41 20.97 71.06 -101.05
CA THR A 41 19.63 71.68 -101.22
C THR A 41 18.51 70.65 -101.20
N ASP A 42 18.71 69.52 -101.88
CA ASP A 42 17.85 68.34 -101.69
C ASP A 42 18.03 67.78 -100.29
N GLN A 43 19.21 67.90 -99.69
CA GLN A 43 19.48 67.53 -98.31
C GLN A 43 18.80 68.45 -97.31
N ILE A 44 18.58 69.74 -97.57
CA ILE A 44 17.75 70.63 -96.72
C ILE A 44 16.27 70.23 -96.87
N LYS A 45 15.78 69.95 -98.08
CA LYS A 45 14.39 69.53 -98.29
C LYS A 45 14.11 68.11 -97.74
N LEU A 46 15.04 67.17 -97.93
CA LEU A 46 15.01 65.83 -97.35
C LEU A 46 15.26 65.86 -95.84
N SER A 47 16.10 66.74 -95.30
CA SER A 47 16.29 66.86 -93.86
C SER A 47 15.09 67.52 -93.21
N LEU A 48 14.44 68.50 -93.83
CA LEU A 48 13.15 69.02 -93.35
C LEU A 48 12.05 67.96 -93.45
N LYS A 49 11.97 67.21 -94.55
CA LYS A 49 11.03 66.08 -94.69
C LYS A 49 11.35 64.94 -93.73
N GLY A 50 12.63 64.71 -93.45
CA GLY A 50 13.14 63.75 -92.48
C GLY A 50 12.85 64.20 -91.04
N ILE A 51 12.99 65.48 -90.72
CA ILE A 51 12.59 66.09 -89.45
C ILE A 51 11.08 65.99 -89.28
N VAL A 52 10.28 66.31 -90.30
CA VAL A 52 8.82 66.12 -90.26
C VAL A 52 8.46 64.65 -90.06
N ARG A 53 9.14 63.72 -90.74
CA ARG A 53 8.89 62.28 -90.55
C ARG A 53 9.35 61.77 -89.18
N ILE A 54 10.46 62.28 -88.65
CA ILE A 54 10.94 62.01 -87.29
C ILE A 54 9.97 62.59 -86.27
N LEU A 55 9.41 63.78 -86.50
CA LEU A 55 8.41 64.39 -85.63
C LEU A 55 7.08 63.64 -85.71
N GLU A 56 6.63 63.24 -86.90
CA GLU A 56 5.45 62.38 -87.09
C GLU A 56 5.65 61.04 -86.38
N VAL A 57 6.82 60.39 -86.52
CA VAL A 57 7.18 59.14 -85.84
C VAL A 57 7.30 59.34 -84.32
N LEU A 58 7.87 60.44 -83.83
CA LEU A 58 7.91 60.78 -82.40
C LEU A 58 6.51 61.01 -81.82
N LEU A 59 5.61 61.61 -82.60
CA LEU A 59 4.21 61.83 -82.21
C LEU A 59 3.34 60.58 -82.34
N SER A 60 3.69 59.65 -83.24
CA SER A 60 2.98 58.37 -83.47
C SER A 60 3.65 57.17 -82.80
N LEU A 61 4.78 57.36 -82.13
CA LEU A 61 5.46 56.34 -81.35
C LEU A 61 4.54 55.96 -80.18
N ASP A 62 4.03 54.72 -80.23
CA ASP A 62 3.32 54.08 -79.12
C ASP A 62 4.12 54.13 -77.81
N PHE A 63 5.42 54.44 -77.87
CA PHE A 63 6.28 54.73 -76.73
C PHE A 63 5.63 55.62 -75.65
N PHE A 64 4.99 56.75 -76.00
CA PHE A 64 4.37 57.62 -74.98
C PHE A 64 3.05 57.06 -74.42
N LYS A 65 2.27 56.31 -75.22
CA LYS A 65 1.06 55.63 -74.74
C LYS A 65 1.40 54.41 -73.88
N ASN A 66 2.36 53.61 -74.34
CA ASN A 66 2.93 52.46 -73.63
C ASN A 66 3.58 52.89 -72.32
N ALA A 67 4.29 54.03 -72.29
CA ALA A 67 4.85 54.56 -71.05
C ALA A 67 3.77 54.95 -70.03
N ASN A 68 2.66 55.57 -70.47
CA ASN A 68 1.53 55.90 -69.59
C ASN A 68 0.75 54.65 -69.13
N GLU A 69 0.56 53.66 -70.01
CA GLU A 69 -0.05 52.37 -69.64
C GLU A 69 0.82 51.58 -68.66
N ILE A 70 2.14 51.57 -68.87
CA ILE A 70 3.11 50.97 -67.95
C ILE A 70 3.11 51.72 -66.61
N ASP A 71 3.15 53.05 -66.60
CA ASP A 71 3.08 53.86 -65.36
C ASP A 71 1.78 53.58 -64.58
N SER A 72 0.63 53.52 -65.27
CA SER A 72 -0.65 53.18 -64.63
C SER A 72 -0.67 51.75 -64.09
N SER A 73 -0.16 50.76 -64.83
CA SER A 73 -0.05 49.37 -64.37
C SER A 73 0.89 49.23 -63.16
N LEU A 74 2.02 49.94 -63.16
CA LEU A 74 2.95 49.97 -62.05
C LEU A 74 2.36 50.63 -60.81
N ARG A 75 1.65 51.77 -60.95
CA ARG A 75 0.93 52.41 -59.83
C ARG A 75 -0.10 51.48 -59.22
N ASN A 76 -0.91 50.81 -60.05
CA ASN A 76 -1.89 49.83 -59.59
C ASN A 76 -1.23 48.65 -58.87
N SER A 77 -0.09 48.16 -59.36
CA SER A 77 0.66 47.07 -58.74
C SER A 77 1.28 47.49 -57.40
N ILE A 78 1.81 48.72 -57.30
CA ILE A 78 2.35 49.27 -56.06
C ILE A 78 1.23 49.44 -55.02
N GLU A 79 0.06 49.93 -55.43
CA GLU A 79 -1.10 50.07 -54.55
C GLU A 79 -1.60 48.71 -54.06
N TRP A 80 -1.73 47.72 -54.94
CA TRP A 80 -2.08 46.35 -54.58
C TRP A 80 -1.07 45.73 -53.60
N LEU A 81 0.23 45.88 -53.86
CA LEU A 81 1.29 45.40 -52.96
C LEU A 81 1.24 46.09 -51.59
N SER A 82 0.95 47.39 -51.56
CA SER A 82 0.78 48.14 -50.31
C SER A 82 -0.39 47.58 -49.50
N ASN A 83 -1.55 47.40 -50.14
CA ASN A 83 -2.75 46.86 -49.50
C ASN A 83 -2.54 45.41 -49.02
N ALA A 84 -1.91 44.56 -49.83
CA ALA A 84 -1.56 43.19 -49.45
C ALA A 84 -0.57 43.16 -48.27
N GLY A 85 0.42 44.06 -48.27
CA GLY A 85 1.38 44.24 -47.17
C GLY A 85 0.71 44.70 -45.87
N GLU A 86 -0.27 45.60 -45.95
CA GLU A 86 -1.07 46.03 -44.81
C GLU A 86 -1.97 44.90 -44.26
N SER A 87 -2.68 44.18 -45.14
CA SER A 87 -3.47 43.00 -44.76
C SER A 87 -2.61 41.94 -44.06
N LEU A 88 -1.42 41.66 -44.59
CA LEU A 88 -0.47 40.74 -43.95
C LEU A 88 -0.01 41.26 -42.59
N LYS A 89 0.33 42.55 -42.47
CA LYS A 89 0.75 43.17 -41.21
C LYS A 89 -0.35 43.10 -40.14
N LEU A 90 -1.60 43.34 -40.51
CA LEU A 90 -2.74 43.15 -39.60
C LEU A 90 -2.84 41.69 -39.17
N LYS A 91 -2.69 40.76 -40.12
CA LYS A 91 -2.72 39.33 -39.83
C LYS A 91 -1.63 38.88 -38.87
N MET A 92 -0.41 39.37 -39.07
CA MET A 92 0.72 39.11 -38.18
C MET A 92 0.42 39.58 -36.75
N LYS A 93 -0.22 40.74 -36.58
CA LYS A 93 -0.64 41.24 -35.26
C LYS A 93 -1.73 40.38 -34.62
N GLU A 94 -2.68 39.85 -35.40
CA GLU A 94 -3.69 38.91 -34.89
C GLU A 94 -3.05 37.64 -34.34
N TYR A 95 -2.12 37.04 -35.09
CA TYR A 95 -1.39 35.86 -34.65
C TYR A 95 -0.48 36.14 -33.46
N GLU A 96 0.20 37.29 -33.43
CA GLU A 96 1.00 37.72 -32.27
C GLU A 96 0.13 37.81 -31.01
N ARG A 97 -1.06 38.43 -31.12
CA ARG A 97 -2.02 38.49 -30.01
C ARG A 97 -2.48 37.10 -29.58
N PHE A 98 -2.83 36.24 -30.54
CA PHE A 98 -3.22 34.86 -30.26
C PHE A 98 -2.14 34.10 -29.51
N PHE A 99 -0.88 34.15 -29.95
CA PHE A 99 0.21 33.44 -29.29
C PHE A 99 0.48 33.98 -27.88
N ASN A 100 0.32 35.29 -27.65
CA ASN A 100 0.42 35.87 -26.32
C ASN A 100 -0.69 35.38 -25.37
N ASP A 101 -1.93 35.36 -25.85
CA ASP A 101 -3.09 34.86 -25.09
C ASP A 101 -2.96 33.34 -24.83
N PHE A 102 -2.51 32.59 -25.84
CA PHE A 102 -2.25 31.16 -25.74
C PHE A 102 -1.17 30.86 -24.72
N ASN A 103 -0.02 31.55 -24.78
CA ASN A 103 1.06 31.37 -23.81
C ASN A 103 0.62 31.72 -22.39
N THR A 104 -0.19 32.77 -22.23
CA THR A 104 -0.79 33.12 -20.94
C THR A 104 -1.68 32.00 -20.42
N SER A 105 -2.59 31.48 -21.26
CA SER A 105 -3.44 30.34 -20.93
C SER A 105 -2.63 29.09 -20.55
N MET A 106 -1.58 28.79 -21.31
CA MET A 106 -0.71 27.64 -21.05
C MET A 106 -0.03 27.74 -19.69
N ARG A 107 0.50 28.92 -19.33
CA ARG A 107 1.11 29.15 -18.01
C ARG A 107 0.08 29.02 -16.87
N THR A 108 -1.14 29.52 -17.07
CA THR A 108 -2.22 29.36 -16.09
C THR A 108 -2.60 27.89 -15.93
N ASN A 109 -2.76 27.15 -17.03
CA ASN A 109 -3.07 25.72 -17.00
C ASN A 109 -1.95 24.92 -16.31
N GLU A 110 -0.68 25.22 -16.61
CA GLU A 110 0.47 24.59 -15.95
C GLU A 110 0.46 24.83 -14.44
N GLN A 111 0.17 26.05 -14.00
CA GLN A 111 0.05 26.39 -12.58
C GLN A 111 -1.15 25.67 -11.93
N GLU A 112 -2.30 25.62 -12.58
CA GLU A 112 -3.51 24.93 -12.09
C GLU A 112 -3.26 23.43 -11.91
N VAL A 113 -2.63 22.79 -12.91
CA VAL A 113 -2.25 21.38 -12.87
C VAL A 113 -1.24 21.14 -11.74
N THR A 114 -0.21 21.99 -11.64
CA THR A 114 0.81 21.88 -10.59
C THR A 114 0.19 22.02 -9.20
N ASN A 115 -0.68 23.01 -8.99
CA ASN A 115 -1.35 23.23 -7.71
C ASN A 115 -2.26 22.05 -7.35
N THR A 116 -3.03 21.54 -8.32
CA THR A 116 -3.90 20.38 -8.11
C THR A 116 -3.10 19.14 -7.77
N LEU A 117 -1.99 18.88 -8.46
CA LEU A 117 -1.13 17.73 -8.20
C LEU A 117 -0.44 17.83 -6.83
N ASN A 118 0.02 19.03 -6.44
CA ASN A 118 0.61 19.27 -5.13
C ASN A 118 -0.42 19.08 -4.01
N ALA A 119 -1.64 19.62 -4.18
CA ALA A 119 -2.73 19.43 -3.22
C ALA A 119 -3.10 17.94 -3.08
N ASN A 120 -3.18 17.20 -4.19
CA ASN A 120 -3.43 15.77 -4.17
C ASN A 120 -2.29 15.00 -3.48
N THR A 121 -1.04 15.41 -3.69
CA THR A 121 0.13 14.80 -3.04
C THR A 121 0.05 14.95 -1.52
N GLU A 122 -0.25 16.15 -1.00
CA GLU A 122 -0.39 16.37 0.43
C GLU A 122 -1.63 15.67 1.02
N ASN A 123 -2.75 15.63 0.29
CA ASN A 123 -3.93 14.89 0.71
C ASN A 123 -3.66 13.38 0.84
N ILE A 124 -3.01 12.76 -0.16
CA ILE A 124 -2.64 11.34 -0.13
C ILE A 124 -1.71 11.06 1.06
N LYS A 125 -0.70 11.91 1.27
CA LYS A 125 0.23 11.80 2.40
C LYS A 125 -0.48 11.87 3.75
N SER A 126 -1.46 12.77 3.89
CA SER A 126 -2.28 12.90 5.10
C SER A 126 -3.14 11.66 5.36
N GLU A 127 -3.82 11.14 4.33
CA GLU A 127 -4.65 9.94 4.46
C GLU A 127 -3.80 8.68 4.76
N ILE A 128 -2.62 8.53 4.16
CA ILE A 128 -1.67 7.46 4.51
C ILE A 128 -1.32 7.53 5.99
N LYS A 129 -0.92 8.71 6.48
CA LYS A 129 -0.57 8.89 7.90
C LYS A 129 -1.74 8.58 8.84
N LYS A 130 -2.96 8.92 8.44
CA LYS A 130 -4.18 8.60 9.19
C LYS A 130 -4.43 7.09 9.24
N LEU A 131 -4.27 6.39 8.11
CA LEU A 131 -4.39 4.94 8.04
C LEU A 131 -3.30 4.23 8.87
N GLU A 132 -2.06 4.72 8.83
CA GLU A 132 -0.97 4.22 9.67
C GLU A 132 -1.31 4.34 11.16
N ASN A 133 -1.81 5.50 11.60
CA ASN A 133 -2.22 5.71 12.99
C ASN A 133 -3.37 4.78 13.41
N GLN A 134 -4.38 4.58 12.55
CA GLN A 134 -5.49 3.66 12.81
C GLN A 134 -5.03 2.19 12.91
N LEU A 135 -4.07 1.79 12.06
CA LEU A 135 -3.50 0.44 12.10
C LEU A 135 -2.71 0.21 13.39
N ILE A 136 -1.91 1.20 13.81
CA ILE A 136 -1.19 1.17 15.09
C ILE A 136 -2.17 1.05 16.25
N GLU A 137 -3.21 1.90 16.32
CA GLU A 137 -4.21 1.85 17.38
C GLU A 137 -4.91 0.48 17.44
N THR A 138 -5.35 -0.03 16.29
CA THR A 138 -6.03 -1.34 16.21
C THR A 138 -5.12 -2.46 16.69
N THR A 139 -3.85 -2.45 16.27
CA THR A 139 -2.85 -3.46 16.66
C THR A 139 -2.54 -3.38 18.16
N THR A 140 -2.39 -2.18 18.72
CA THR A 140 -2.17 -1.98 20.16
C THR A 140 -3.36 -2.44 20.99
N ARG A 141 -4.59 -2.14 20.56
CA ARG A 141 -5.81 -2.60 21.23
C ARG A 141 -5.92 -4.12 21.19
N LEU A 142 -5.68 -4.74 20.03
CA LEU A 142 -5.68 -6.19 19.89
C LEU A 142 -4.64 -6.85 20.79
N LEU A 143 -3.39 -6.34 20.80
CA LEU A 143 -2.31 -6.83 21.64
C LEU A 143 -2.66 -6.74 23.13
N THR A 144 -3.21 -5.60 23.55
CA THR A 144 -3.65 -5.39 24.94
C THR A 144 -4.77 -6.35 25.33
N SER A 145 -5.77 -6.52 24.46
CA SER A 145 -6.86 -7.48 24.67
C SER A 145 -6.34 -8.92 24.78
N TYR A 146 -5.39 -9.31 23.93
CA TYR A 146 -4.79 -10.64 23.96
C TYR A 146 -3.96 -10.88 25.23
N GLN A 147 -3.21 -9.87 25.68
CA GLN A 147 -2.47 -9.92 26.94
C GLN A 147 -3.41 -10.10 28.15
N ILE A 148 -4.51 -9.35 28.21
CA ILE A 148 -5.52 -9.49 29.28
C ILE A 148 -6.14 -10.89 29.24
N PHE A 149 -6.51 -11.38 28.07
CA PHE A 149 -7.08 -12.71 27.90
C PHE A 149 -6.14 -13.81 28.42
N LEU A 150 -4.87 -13.77 28.03
CA LEU A 150 -3.87 -14.75 28.47
C LEU A 150 -3.61 -14.68 29.98
N ASN A 151 -3.55 -13.47 30.55
CA ASN A 151 -3.39 -13.31 32.01
C ASN A 151 -4.59 -13.90 32.76
N ASN A 152 -5.82 -13.62 32.31
CA ASN A 152 -7.03 -14.17 32.91
C ASN A 152 -7.07 -15.71 32.81
N ALA A 153 -6.69 -16.28 31.66
CA ALA A 153 -6.63 -17.72 31.47
C ALA A 153 -5.61 -18.38 32.40
N ARG A 154 -4.41 -17.78 32.54
CA ARG A 154 -3.37 -18.25 33.46
C ARG A 154 -3.84 -18.20 34.92
N ASP A 155 -4.44 -17.09 35.32
CA ASP A 155 -4.87 -16.90 36.70
C ASP A 155 -6.02 -17.85 37.06
N ASN A 156 -6.94 -18.11 36.12
CA ASN A 156 -7.98 -19.13 36.28
C ASN A 156 -7.40 -20.54 36.40
N ALA A 157 -6.46 -20.92 35.52
CA ALA A 157 -5.78 -22.21 35.60
C ALA A 157 -5.05 -22.40 36.95
N ASN A 158 -4.36 -21.36 37.44
CA ASN A 158 -3.71 -21.38 38.75
C ASN A 158 -4.70 -21.55 39.90
N HIS A 159 -5.87 -20.92 39.81
CA HIS A 159 -6.93 -21.07 40.81
C HIS A 159 -7.44 -22.52 40.85
N GLN A 160 -7.77 -23.10 39.70
CA GLN A 160 -8.24 -24.50 39.60
C GLN A 160 -7.19 -25.51 40.09
N ILE A 161 -5.91 -25.29 39.76
CA ILE A 161 -4.80 -26.11 40.25
C ILE A 161 -4.68 -26.03 41.77
N THR A 162 -4.78 -24.83 42.33
CA THR A 162 -4.67 -24.62 43.79
C THR A 162 -5.83 -25.26 44.53
N GLU A 163 -7.05 -25.13 44.01
CA GLU A 163 -8.24 -25.77 44.56
C GLU A 163 -8.14 -27.30 44.51
N SER A 164 -7.79 -27.86 43.35
CA SER A 164 -7.61 -29.31 43.17
C SER A 164 -6.51 -29.86 44.07
N LYS A 165 -5.40 -29.13 44.23
CA LYS A 165 -4.31 -29.50 45.14
C LYS A 165 -4.80 -29.53 46.60
N THR A 166 -5.59 -28.54 47.01
CA THR A 166 -6.15 -28.48 48.38
C THR A 166 -7.07 -29.66 48.64
N GLN A 167 -8.03 -29.90 47.73
CA GLN A 167 -8.95 -31.03 47.84
C GLN A 167 -8.21 -32.37 47.86
N SER A 168 -7.18 -32.55 47.04
CA SER A 168 -6.37 -33.76 47.04
C SER A 168 -5.61 -33.96 48.37
N LEU A 169 -5.07 -32.89 48.97
CA LEU A 169 -4.38 -32.96 50.26
C LEU A 169 -5.35 -33.28 51.41
N GLU A 170 -6.55 -32.71 51.39
CA GLU A 170 -7.61 -33.03 52.35
C GLU A 170 -8.05 -34.50 52.22
N ALA A 171 -8.27 -34.99 50.99
CA ALA A 171 -8.62 -36.39 50.74
C ALA A 171 -7.53 -37.36 51.23
N ILE A 172 -6.25 -37.06 50.97
CA ILE A 172 -5.12 -37.86 51.47
C ILE A 172 -5.07 -37.84 53.02
N THR A 173 -5.34 -36.69 53.63
CA THR A 173 -5.37 -36.56 55.10
C THR A 173 -6.49 -37.39 55.72
N LEU A 174 -7.69 -37.36 55.13
CA LEU A 174 -8.83 -38.18 55.55
C LEU A 174 -8.53 -39.68 55.40
N ALA A 175 -8.00 -40.10 54.25
CA ALA A 175 -7.63 -41.48 54.00
C ALA A 175 -6.57 -41.98 55.00
N LYS A 176 -5.56 -41.16 55.31
CA LYS A 176 -4.53 -41.46 56.31
C LYS A 176 -5.12 -41.61 57.71
N ASN A 177 -6.03 -40.73 58.11
CA ASN A 177 -6.67 -40.82 59.43
C ASN A 177 -7.55 -42.07 59.54
N ASN A 178 -8.31 -42.41 58.51
CA ASN A 178 -9.10 -43.64 58.47
C ASN A 178 -8.22 -44.89 58.59
N ALA A 179 -7.14 -44.96 57.81
CA ALA A 179 -6.19 -46.06 57.89
C ALA A 179 -5.55 -46.18 59.30
N ASN A 180 -5.18 -45.06 59.92
CA ASN A 180 -4.65 -45.07 61.28
C ASN A 180 -5.68 -45.57 62.31
N ASN A 181 -6.95 -45.17 62.18
CA ASN A 181 -8.02 -45.64 63.05
C ASN A 181 -8.25 -47.15 62.89
N GLU A 182 -8.27 -47.66 61.65
CA GLU A 182 -8.39 -49.10 61.38
C GLU A 182 -7.20 -49.89 61.96
N ILE A 183 -5.97 -49.38 61.78
CA ILE A 183 -4.76 -49.99 62.37
C ILE A 183 -4.86 -50.02 63.90
N SER A 184 -5.26 -48.92 64.54
CA SER A 184 -5.38 -48.86 66.01
C SER A 184 -6.46 -49.79 66.55
N ASN A 185 -7.60 -49.90 65.88
CA ASN A 185 -8.66 -50.84 66.22
C ASN A 185 -8.18 -52.29 66.08
N ASN A 186 -7.53 -52.63 64.97
CA ASN A 186 -7.00 -53.98 64.73
C ASN A 186 -5.90 -54.34 65.74
N GLN A 187 -5.02 -53.41 66.10
CA GLN A 187 -4.02 -53.60 67.15
C GLN A 187 -4.68 -53.87 68.50
N THR A 188 -5.68 -53.08 68.88
CA THR A 188 -6.43 -53.26 70.13
C THR A 188 -7.10 -54.64 70.18
N GLN A 189 -7.76 -55.04 69.09
CA GLN A 189 -8.40 -56.36 68.98
C GLN A 189 -7.38 -57.50 69.06
N ALA A 190 -6.24 -57.38 68.36
CA ALA A 190 -5.18 -58.38 68.40
C ALA A 190 -4.59 -58.55 69.81
N ILE A 191 -4.36 -57.45 70.53
CA ILE A 191 -3.89 -57.48 71.92
C ILE A 191 -4.93 -58.13 72.84
N ALA A 192 -6.22 -57.81 72.68
CA ALA A 192 -7.29 -58.44 73.45
C ALA A 192 -7.34 -59.96 73.23
N ASN A 193 -7.29 -60.40 71.96
CA ASN A 193 -7.28 -61.83 71.59
C ASN A 193 -6.06 -62.56 72.18
N ILE A 194 -4.87 -61.95 72.15
CA ILE A 194 -3.65 -62.53 72.73
C ILE A 194 -3.77 -62.66 74.26
N ASN A 195 -4.33 -61.65 74.93
CA ASN A 195 -4.53 -61.69 76.39
C ASN A 195 -5.55 -62.74 76.82
N GLU A 196 -6.64 -62.91 76.05
CA GLU A 196 -7.63 -63.96 76.27
C GLU A 196 -6.99 -65.35 76.09
N ALA A 197 -6.29 -65.57 74.98
CA ALA A 197 -5.57 -66.83 74.73
C ALA A 197 -4.55 -67.15 75.83
N LYS A 198 -3.80 -66.14 76.28
CA LYS A 198 -2.83 -66.28 77.38
C LYS A 198 -3.52 -66.65 78.69
N THR A 199 -4.67 -66.05 78.99
CA THR A 199 -5.44 -66.35 80.21
C THR A 199 -5.99 -67.77 80.17
N ASN A 200 -6.54 -68.20 79.03
CA ASN A 200 -7.04 -69.55 78.81
C ASN A 200 -5.92 -70.59 78.99
N ALA A 201 -4.76 -70.38 78.34
CA ALA A 201 -3.60 -71.25 78.52
C ALA A 201 -3.11 -71.30 79.98
N ASN A 202 -3.13 -70.17 80.70
CA ASN A 202 -2.74 -70.13 82.10
C ASN A 202 -3.73 -70.89 83.01
N ASN A 203 -5.03 -70.82 82.72
CA ASN A 203 -6.06 -71.58 83.42
C ASN A 203 -5.93 -73.09 83.17
N GLU A 204 -5.65 -73.51 81.94
CA GLU A 204 -5.37 -74.92 81.59
C GLU A 204 -4.12 -75.44 82.31
N ILE A 205 -3.01 -74.68 82.28
CA ILE A 205 -1.77 -75.03 83.00
C ILE A 205 -2.04 -75.18 84.51
N ASN A 206 -2.79 -74.28 85.13
CA ASN A 206 -3.11 -74.35 86.55
C ASN A 206 -3.99 -75.56 86.89
N THR A 207 -4.99 -75.86 86.06
CA THR A 207 -5.84 -77.06 86.20
C THR A 207 -4.99 -78.32 86.13
N ASN A 208 -4.15 -78.46 85.10
CA ASN A 208 -3.25 -79.61 84.92
C ASN A 208 -2.27 -79.73 86.10
N LYS A 209 -1.71 -78.61 86.56
CA LYS A 209 -0.82 -78.59 87.73
C LYS A 209 -1.54 -79.09 88.99
N GLN A 210 -2.78 -78.66 89.22
CA GLN A 210 -3.57 -79.09 90.37
C GLN A 210 -3.92 -80.59 90.29
N GLU A 211 -4.28 -81.07 89.10
CA GLU A 211 -4.54 -82.50 88.86
C GLU A 211 -3.30 -83.36 89.15
N VAL A 212 -2.13 -82.96 88.64
CA VAL A 212 -0.85 -83.63 88.92
C VAL A 212 -0.53 -83.63 90.42
N LEU A 213 -0.73 -82.51 91.12
CA LEU A 213 -0.51 -82.42 92.57
C LEU A 213 -1.46 -83.36 93.34
N ASN A 214 -2.74 -83.43 92.95
CA ASN A 214 -3.71 -84.32 93.55
C ASN A 214 -3.33 -85.81 93.34
N ASN A 215 -2.92 -86.17 92.11
CA ASN A 215 -2.47 -87.53 91.78
C ASN A 215 -1.22 -87.92 92.60
N ILE A 216 -0.24 -87.02 92.73
CA ILE A 216 0.95 -87.25 93.57
C ILE A 216 0.56 -87.44 95.03
N ALA A 217 -0.36 -86.64 95.57
CA ALA A 217 -0.82 -86.77 96.95
C ALA A 217 -1.56 -88.10 97.20
N GLN A 218 -2.39 -88.54 96.25
CA GLN A 218 -3.05 -89.84 96.31
C GLN A 218 -2.04 -90.99 96.29
N GLU A 219 -1.11 -91.01 95.34
CA GLU A 219 -0.07 -92.04 95.25
C GLU A 219 0.84 -92.06 96.50
N LYS A 220 1.19 -90.89 97.04
CA LYS A 220 1.95 -90.80 98.30
C LYS A 220 1.18 -91.44 99.46
N THR A 221 -0.13 -91.22 99.54
CA THR A 221 -0.99 -91.80 100.58
C THR A 221 -1.07 -93.32 100.43
N LYS A 222 -1.26 -93.80 99.20
CA LYS A 222 -1.27 -95.24 98.86
C LYS A 222 0.06 -95.89 99.23
N ALA A 223 1.19 -95.34 98.81
CA ALA A 223 2.52 -95.83 99.18
C ALA A 223 2.75 -95.85 100.69
N THR A 224 2.26 -94.84 101.42
CA THR A 224 2.36 -94.81 102.89
C THR A 224 1.55 -95.94 103.53
N SER A 225 0.35 -96.21 103.03
CA SER A 225 -0.49 -97.34 103.50
C SER A 225 0.16 -98.68 103.18
N GLU A 226 0.69 -98.87 101.97
CA GLU A 226 1.39 -100.10 101.55
C GLU A 226 2.63 -100.36 102.42
N ILE A 227 3.45 -99.33 102.70
CA ILE A 227 4.60 -99.43 103.60
C ILE A 227 4.16 -99.78 105.02
N THR A 228 3.09 -99.16 105.53
CA THR A 228 2.57 -99.42 106.87
C THR A 228 2.05 -100.86 107.00
N GLU A 229 1.37 -101.36 105.97
CA GLU A 229 0.87 -102.72 105.93
C GLU A 229 2.01 -103.74 105.81
N ALA A 230 3.01 -103.49 104.97
CA ALA A 230 4.23 -104.30 104.91
C ALA A 230 4.93 -104.38 106.27
N LYS A 231 5.02 -103.26 106.99
CA LYS A 231 5.59 -103.18 108.35
C LYS A 231 4.77 -103.97 109.38
N ARG A 232 3.42 -103.94 109.31
CA ARG A 232 2.57 -104.80 110.17
C ARG A 232 2.81 -106.28 109.87
N ARG A 233 2.85 -106.67 108.58
CA ARG A 233 3.09 -108.05 108.16
C ARG A 233 4.46 -108.56 108.64
N SER A 234 5.51 -107.73 108.61
CA SER A 234 6.83 -108.10 109.13
C SER A 234 6.84 -108.26 110.66
N LEU A 235 6.11 -107.42 111.39
CA LEU A 235 6.00 -107.51 112.85
C LEU A 235 5.13 -108.68 113.34
N SER A 236 4.15 -109.13 112.55
CA SER A 236 3.31 -110.30 112.88
C SER A 236 3.98 -111.67 112.67
N LYS A 237 5.18 -111.68 112.08
CA LYS A 237 5.97 -112.90 111.79
C LYS A 237 7.08 -113.15 112.83
N HIS A 238 7.11 -112.38 113.91
CA HIS A 238 7.94 -112.55 115.10
C HIS A 238 7.04 -112.67 116.33
#